data_AF-A0A836QHU8-F1
#
_entry.id   AF-A0A836QHU8-F1
#
_cell.length_a   1.000
_cell.length_b   1.000
_cell.length_c   1.000
_cell.angle_alpha   90.00
_cell.angle_beta   90.00
_cell.angle_gamma   90.00
#
_symmetry.space_group_name_H-M   'P 1'
#
loop_
_entity.id
_entity.type
_entity.pdbx_description
1 polymer ?
#
loop_
_entity_poly.entity_id
_entity_poly.type
_entity_poly.pdbx_seq_one_letter_code
_entity_poly.pdbx_strand_id
1 'polypeptide(L)'
;MFWFNRMAEHWVVPQRLDLVEHVRRGRLQVVQTGTFGPQFYGLADDPEVDRQWVGMPLVGVSANLDYIAELIPRLQEAGARVVGQMSMSWHYGDHEEGKGLFGVWDRIWKEELPGEPPCDDPVLAQQLVAGGQLRQWPIEGRPYRTYSGCMCNPHWLATLKAMLGRAIDVGVDGINLHHNFEVLCPCSFCNQYLMAWLGERFDEGELTALFGTADLGDLGGVTPREEAPPELKQRYAL
;
A
#
# COMPACT_ATOMS: atom_id res chain seq x y z
N MET A 1 -14.26 18.88 15.42
CA MET A 1 -14.81 17.96 14.40
C MET A 1 -14.84 18.71 13.06
N PHE A 2 -14.22 18.17 12.01
CA PHE A 2 -14.21 18.77 10.67
C PHE A 2 -15.34 18.15 9.84
N TRP A 3 -16.16 18.98 9.20
CA TRP A 3 -17.25 18.57 8.32
C TRP A 3 -17.05 19.21 6.95
N PHE A 4 -17.19 18.42 5.87
CA PHE A 4 -17.08 18.89 4.50
C PHE A 4 -18.22 18.38 3.63
N ASN A 5 -18.57 19.15 2.59
CA ASN A 5 -19.59 18.78 1.59
C ASN A 5 -19.10 18.92 0.14
N ARG A 6 -17.87 19.41 -0.05
CA ARG A 6 -17.29 19.67 -1.39
C ARG A 6 -15.87 19.13 -1.43
N MET A 7 -15.67 18.13 -2.28
CA MET A 7 -14.40 17.44 -2.48
C MET A 7 -14.11 17.30 -3.97
N ALA A 8 -12.84 17.43 -4.34
CA ALA A 8 -12.35 16.98 -5.64
C ALA A 8 -11.31 15.87 -5.44
N GLU A 9 -11.35 14.87 -6.31
CA GLU A 9 -10.36 13.80 -6.37
C GLU A 9 -9.60 13.87 -7.70
N HIS A 10 -8.28 13.83 -7.60
CA HIS A 10 -7.40 13.72 -8.74
C HIS A 10 -6.36 12.64 -8.48
N TRP A 11 -6.44 11.54 -9.24
CA TRP A 11 -5.46 10.44 -9.15
C TRP A 11 -4.02 10.92 -9.39
N VAL A 12 -3.81 11.74 -10.42
CA VAL A 12 -2.54 12.47 -10.64
C VAL A 12 -2.77 13.94 -10.37
N VAL A 13 -1.80 14.61 -9.74
CA VAL A 13 -1.85 16.06 -9.53
C VAL A 13 -2.03 16.77 -10.88
N PRO A 14 -3.15 17.48 -11.10
CA PRO A 14 -3.50 18.00 -12.43
C PRO A 14 -2.53 19.10 -12.85
N GLN A 15 -2.01 19.00 -14.08
CA GLN A 15 -1.10 19.99 -14.67
C GLN A 15 -1.80 21.01 -15.58
N ARG A 16 -3.01 20.69 -16.04
CA ARG A 16 -3.79 21.53 -16.99
C ARG A 16 -4.80 22.43 -16.30
N LEU A 17 -4.90 22.34 -14.98
CA LEU A 17 -5.85 23.07 -14.15
C LEU A 17 -5.07 23.84 -13.11
N ASP A 18 -5.37 25.13 -12.93
CA ASP A 18 -4.98 25.84 -11.72
C ASP A 18 -5.82 25.30 -10.55
N LEU A 19 -5.26 24.30 -9.87
CA LEU A 19 -5.96 23.61 -8.79
C LEU A 19 -6.25 24.54 -7.62
N VAL A 20 -5.39 25.53 -7.36
CA VAL A 20 -5.58 26.53 -6.30
C VAL A 20 -6.79 27.40 -6.63
N GLU A 21 -6.88 27.89 -7.87
CA GLU A 21 -8.04 28.65 -8.31
C GLU A 21 -9.32 27.80 -8.34
N HIS A 22 -9.21 26.52 -8.70
CA HIS A 22 -10.32 25.58 -8.63
C HIS A 22 -10.85 25.42 -7.20
N VAL A 23 -9.97 25.30 -6.21
CA VAL A 23 -10.33 25.30 -4.78
C VAL A 23 -11.08 26.57 -4.42
N ARG A 24 -10.56 27.75 -4.77
CA ARG A 24 -11.19 29.04 -4.43
C ARG A 24 -12.58 29.18 -5.04
N ARG A 25 -12.71 28.94 -6.35
CA ARG A 25 -13.97 29.12 -7.09
C ARG A 25 -15.01 28.07 -6.71
N GLY A 26 -14.58 26.82 -6.60
CA GLY A 26 -15.43 25.70 -6.20
C GLY A 26 -15.73 25.67 -4.70
N ARG A 27 -15.01 26.48 -3.91
CA ARG A 27 -15.02 26.46 -2.44
C ARG A 27 -14.78 25.04 -1.90
N LEU A 28 -13.86 24.31 -2.56
CA LEU A 28 -13.52 22.93 -2.19
C LEU A 28 -12.96 22.93 -0.76
N GLN A 29 -13.41 21.97 0.03
CA GLN A 29 -12.99 21.83 1.43
C GLN A 29 -11.99 20.68 1.59
N VAL A 30 -12.00 19.71 0.67
CA VAL A 30 -11.05 18.60 0.59
C VAL A 30 -10.60 18.46 -0.86
N VAL A 31 -9.29 18.31 -1.05
CA VAL A 31 -8.71 17.91 -2.34
C VAL A 31 -7.91 16.64 -2.09
N GLN A 32 -8.32 15.54 -2.70
CA GLN A 32 -7.53 14.32 -2.70
C GLN A 32 -6.64 14.29 -3.94
N THR A 33 -5.32 14.36 -3.76
CA THR A 33 -4.39 14.34 -4.89
C THR A 33 -2.98 13.91 -4.51
N GLY A 34 -2.26 13.32 -5.47
CA GLY A 34 -0.89 12.86 -5.29
C GLY A 34 -0.82 11.50 -4.59
N THR A 35 0.04 10.63 -5.09
CA THR A 35 0.36 9.35 -4.45
C THR A 35 1.66 9.44 -3.67
N PHE A 36 1.65 8.94 -2.44
CA PHE A 36 2.80 8.95 -1.51
C PHE A 36 3.22 7.54 -1.10
N GLY A 37 2.85 6.55 -1.90
CA GLY A 37 3.04 5.14 -1.60
C GLY A 37 4.06 4.43 -2.50
N PRO A 38 4.15 3.11 -2.37
CA PRO A 38 5.06 2.26 -3.15
C PRO A 38 4.97 2.46 -4.67
N GLN A 39 3.78 2.76 -5.21
CA GLN A 39 3.59 3.06 -6.63
C GLN A 39 4.34 4.32 -7.07
N PHE A 40 4.31 5.38 -6.26
CA PHE A 40 5.03 6.62 -6.53
C PHE A 40 6.54 6.40 -6.46
N TYR A 41 7.04 5.93 -5.32
CA TYR A 41 8.47 5.74 -5.11
C TYR A 41 9.08 4.72 -6.07
N GLY A 42 8.33 3.68 -6.45
CA GLY A 42 8.81 2.67 -7.39
C GLY A 42 8.90 3.16 -8.83
N LEU A 43 8.12 4.17 -9.25
CA LEU A 43 7.97 4.50 -10.68
C LEU A 43 8.29 5.95 -11.05
N ALA A 44 8.42 6.86 -10.09
CA ALA A 44 8.55 8.28 -10.38
C ALA A 44 9.76 8.62 -11.26
N ASP A 45 10.87 7.90 -11.09
CA ASP A 45 12.12 8.13 -11.83
C ASP A 45 12.16 7.52 -13.23
N ASP A 46 11.24 6.61 -13.57
CA ASP A 46 11.17 6.04 -14.91
C ASP A 46 10.45 7.04 -15.86
N PRO A 47 11.11 7.64 -16.86
CA PRO A 47 10.47 8.58 -17.78
C PRO A 47 9.50 7.92 -18.78
N GLU A 48 9.60 6.60 -18.99
CA GLU A 48 8.79 5.86 -19.97
C GLU A 48 7.43 5.42 -19.40
N VAL A 49 7.27 5.47 -18.07
CA VAL A 49 6.02 5.12 -17.39
C VAL A 49 4.99 6.23 -17.50
N ASP A 50 3.76 5.86 -17.81
CA ASP A 50 2.63 6.76 -17.75
C ASP A 50 2.45 7.33 -16.32
N ARG A 51 2.40 8.65 -16.19
CA ARG A 51 2.24 9.35 -14.90
C ARG A 51 0.96 8.94 -14.17
N GLN A 52 -0.04 8.44 -14.88
CA GLN A 52 -1.24 7.87 -14.26
C GLN A 52 -0.96 6.62 -13.41
N TRP A 53 0.23 6.04 -13.45
CA TRP A 53 0.61 4.91 -12.58
C TRP A 53 1.38 5.34 -11.36
N VAL A 54 2.14 6.41 -11.53
CA VAL A 54 2.91 7.05 -10.47
C VAL A 54 1.98 7.79 -9.50
N GLY A 55 0.88 8.36 -10.02
CA GLY A 55 -0.01 9.24 -9.25
C GLY A 55 0.59 10.63 -9.01
N MET A 56 1.73 10.92 -9.63
CA MET A 56 2.45 12.18 -9.56
C MET A 56 2.88 12.63 -10.95
N PRO A 57 2.89 13.94 -11.25
CA PRO A 57 2.95 14.45 -12.61
C PRO A 57 4.36 14.54 -13.20
N LEU A 58 5.39 14.71 -12.38
CA LEU A 58 6.76 14.93 -12.85
C LEU A 58 7.53 13.61 -12.98
N VAL A 59 8.68 13.66 -13.65
CA VAL A 59 9.69 12.61 -13.60
C VAL A 59 10.66 12.96 -12.48
N GLY A 60 10.94 12.02 -11.59
CA GLY A 60 11.79 12.23 -10.41
C GLY A 60 11.02 12.16 -9.10
N VAL A 61 11.51 11.39 -8.10
CA VAL A 61 10.92 11.43 -6.74
C VAL A 61 11.07 12.83 -6.13
N SER A 62 12.29 13.36 -6.05
CA SER A 62 12.56 14.67 -5.43
C SER A 62 11.79 15.80 -6.13
N ALA A 63 11.75 15.81 -7.46
CA ALA A 63 11.03 16.83 -8.23
C ALA A 63 9.53 16.87 -7.88
N ASN A 64 8.90 15.70 -7.71
CA ASN A 64 7.50 15.63 -7.31
C ASN A 64 7.29 16.03 -5.84
N LEU A 65 8.22 15.67 -4.95
CA LEU A 65 8.15 16.06 -3.54
C LEU A 65 8.34 17.56 -3.34
N ASP A 66 9.27 18.19 -4.06
CA ASP A 66 9.46 19.64 -4.05
C ASP A 66 8.21 20.36 -4.58
N TYR A 67 7.70 19.89 -5.72
CA TYR A 67 6.48 20.44 -6.32
C TYR A 67 5.27 20.37 -5.38
N ILE A 68 5.06 19.21 -4.73
CA ILE A 68 3.90 19.04 -3.85
C ILE A 68 4.06 19.80 -2.53
N ALA A 69 5.29 19.94 -2.01
CA ALA A 69 5.59 20.75 -0.84
C ALA A 69 5.30 22.25 -1.07
N GLU A 70 5.42 22.73 -2.31
CA GLU A 70 4.99 24.10 -2.68
C GLU A 70 3.47 24.21 -2.90
N LEU A 71 2.86 23.19 -3.50
CA LEU A 71 1.44 23.21 -3.86
C LEU A 71 0.53 23.07 -2.65
N ILE A 72 0.84 22.16 -1.72
CA ILE A 72 -0.01 21.84 -0.55
C ILE A 72 -0.34 23.10 0.26
N PRO A 73 0.63 23.93 0.70
CA PRO A 73 0.34 25.14 1.47
C PRO A 73 -0.60 26.09 0.73
N ARG A 74 -0.44 26.23 -0.59
CA ARG A 74 -1.29 27.11 -1.41
C ARG A 74 -2.74 26.61 -1.49
N LEU A 75 -2.94 25.29 -1.53
CA LEU A 75 -4.29 24.68 -1.47
C LEU A 75 -4.92 24.87 -0.09
N GLN A 76 -4.11 24.74 0.97
CA GLN A 76 -4.53 24.96 2.36
C GLN A 76 -4.92 26.42 2.61
N GLU A 77 -4.10 27.38 2.15
CA GLU A 77 -4.41 28.81 2.18
C GLU A 77 -5.67 29.16 1.37
N ALA A 78 -5.94 28.43 0.28
CA ALA A 78 -7.17 28.56 -0.49
C ALA A 78 -8.40 27.97 0.21
N GLY A 79 -8.22 27.26 1.33
CA GLY A 79 -9.29 26.78 2.21
C GLY A 79 -9.58 25.28 2.14
N ALA A 80 -8.77 24.49 1.43
CA ALA A 80 -8.94 23.03 1.35
C ALA A 80 -8.00 22.28 2.30
N ARG A 81 -8.46 21.15 2.83
CA ARG A 81 -7.59 20.10 3.36
C ARG A 81 -7.05 19.27 2.20
N VAL A 82 -5.76 18.95 2.22
CA VAL A 82 -5.13 18.13 1.17
C VAL A 82 -4.97 16.70 1.67
N VAL A 83 -5.58 15.75 0.96
CA VAL A 83 -5.51 14.33 1.27
C VAL A 83 -4.67 13.64 0.19
N GLY A 84 -3.51 13.09 0.58
CA GLY A 84 -2.74 12.26 -0.34
C GLY A 84 -3.36 10.87 -0.50
N GLN A 85 -2.80 10.06 -1.38
CA GLN A 85 -3.22 8.67 -1.58
C GLN A 85 -2.04 7.72 -1.38
N MET A 86 -2.30 6.51 -0.91
CA MET A 86 -1.28 5.48 -0.80
C MET A 86 -1.89 4.09 -0.97
N SER A 87 -1.23 3.26 -1.79
CA SER A 87 -1.54 1.84 -1.80
C SER A 87 -0.95 1.14 -0.57
N MET A 88 -1.76 0.37 0.13
CA MET A 88 -1.27 -0.42 1.28
C MET A 88 -0.58 -1.71 0.88
N SER A 89 -0.96 -2.33 -0.24
CA SER A 89 -0.36 -3.60 -0.66
C SER A 89 0.27 -3.55 -2.05
N TRP A 90 -0.30 -2.82 -3.00
CA TRP A 90 0.12 -2.93 -4.39
C TRP A 90 1.30 -2.02 -4.75
N HIS A 91 2.20 -2.57 -5.54
CA HIS A 91 3.24 -1.82 -6.24
C HIS A 91 3.60 -2.51 -7.56
N TYR A 92 4.45 -1.83 -8.33
CA TYR A 92 4.84 -2.27 -9.67
C TYR A 92 6.35 -2.44 -9.72
N GLY A 93 6.79 -3.48 -10.43
CA GLY A 93 8.20 -3.76 -10.59
C GLY A 93 8.48 -4.98 -11.45
N ASP A 94 9.75 -5.35 -11.45
CA ASP A 94 10.23 -6.65 -11.90
C ASP A 94 11.43 -7.01 -11.01
N HIS A 95 11.26 -7.98 -10.12
CA HIS A 95 12.32 -8.37 -9.17
C HIS A 95 13.47 -9.12 -9.86
N GLU A 96 13.24 -9.71 -11.03
CA GLU A 96 14.27 -10.44 -11.80
C GLU A 96 15.14 -9.45 -12.58
N GLU A 97 14.55 -8.39 -13.11
CA GLU A 97 15.23 -7.35 -13.89
C GLU A 97 15.62 -6.10 -13.07
N GLY A 98 15.30 -6.06 -11.78
CA GLY A 98 15.59 -4.90 -10.92
C GLY A 98 14.85 -3.64 -11.35
N LYS A 99 13.54 -3.75 -11.64
CA LYS A 99 12.69 -2.62 -12.03
C LYS A 99 11.68 -2.23 -10.95
N GLY A 100 11.18 -1.01 -11.04
CA GLY A 100 10.17 -0.49 -10.13
C GLY A 100 10.71 -0.40 -8.71
N LEU A 101 9.87 -0.72 -7.71
CA LEU A 101 10.28 -0.66 -6.30
C LEU A 101 11.54 -1.48 -5.99
N PHE A 102 11.71 -2.64 -6.63
CA PHE A 102 12.89 -3.49 -6.45
C PHE A 102 14.18 -2.81 -6.93
N GLY A 103 14.11 -2.09 -8.03
CA GLY A 103 15.27 -1.43 -8.65
C GLY A 103 15.72 -0.15 -7.96
N VAL A 104 14.80 0.52 -7.27
CA VAL A 104 15.06 1.84 -6.67
C VAL A 104 15.26 1.80 -5.16
N TRP A 105 15.14 0.63 -4.54
CA TRP A 105 15.10 0.44 -3.08
C TRP A 105 16.19 1.21 -2.32
N ASP A 106 17.45 0.91 -2.61
CA ASP A 106 18.58 1.53 -1.91
C ASP A 106 18.59 3.06 -2.06
N ARG A 107 18.25 3.54 -3.27
CA ARG A 107 18.22 4.98 -3.57
C ARG A 107 17.12 5.68 -2.77
N ILE A 108 15.88 5.17 -2.80
CA ILE A 108 14.77 5.84 -2.12
C ILE A 108 14.98 5.91 -0.60
N TRP A 109 15.59 4.90 0.00
CA TRP A 109 15.92 4.94 1.43
C TRP A 109 17.06 5.91 1.74
N LYS A 110 18.09 5.95 0.89
CA LYS A 110 19.22 6.86 1.07
C LYS A 110 18.84 8.33 0.88
N GLU A 111 17.97 8.63 -0.08
CA GLU A 111 17.76 9.99 -0.57
C GLU A 111 16.43 10.60 -0.12
N GLU A 112 15.39 9.79 0.11
CA GLU A 112 14.01 10.30 0.16
C GLU A 112 13.21 9.89 1.38
N LEU A 113 13.44 8.68 1.90
CA LEU A 113 12.67 8.15 3.02
C LEU A 113 13.40 8.39 4.35
N PRO A 114 12.65 8.64 5.44
CA PRO A 114 13.26 8.77 6.75
C PRO A 114 13.71 7.41 7.29
N GLY A 115 14.94 7.35 7.80
CA GLY A 115 15.49 6.18 8.48
C GLY A 115 16.22 5.21 7.55
N GLU A 116 16.51 4.02 8.07
CA GLU A 116 17.21 2.95 7.36
C GLU A 116 16.20 1.98 6.69
N PRO A 117 16.59 1.32 5.58
CA PRO A 117 15.75 0.30 4.98
C PRO A 117 15.44 -0.81 6.00
N PRO A 118 14.18 -1.29 6.07
CA PRO A 118 13.81 -2.29 7.06
C PRO A 118 14.38 -3.67 6.74
N CYS A 119 14.84 -3.89 5.52
CA CYS A 119 15.50 -5.10 5.05
C CYS A 119 16.41 -4.78 3.85
N ASP A 120 17.45 -5.59 3.68
CA ASP A 120 18.45 -5.40 2.61
C ASP A 120 17.87 -5.66 1.21
N ASP A 121 16.87 -6.54 1.11
CA ASP A 121 16.22 -6.89 -0.14
C ASP A 121 14.69 -6.69 -0.04
N PRO A 122 14.07 -5.85 -0.88
CA PRO A 122 12.62 -5.62 -0.88
C PRO A 122 11.78 -6.87 -1.17
N VAL A 123 12.37 -7.94 -1.73
CA VAL A 123 11.73 -9.26 -1.89
C VAL A 123 11.28 -9.82 -0.53
N LEU A 124 12.03 -9.57 0.54
CA LEU A 124 11.74 -10.06 1.89
C LEU A 124 10.48 -9.45 2.51
N ALA A 125 9.95 -8.36 1.95
CA ALA A 125 8.74 -7.69 2.41
C ALA A 125 7.46 -8.13 1.68
N GLN A 126 7.57 -8.98 0.65
CA GLN A 126 6.47 -9.27 -0.28
C GLN A 126 5.56 -10.41 0.19
N GLN A 127 4.36 -10.47 -0.38
CA GLN A 127 3.48 -11.63 -0.30
C GLN A 127 4.02 -12.78 -1.14
N LEU A 128 3.80 -14.00 -0.66
CA LEU A 128 4.14 -15.24 -1.35
C LEU A 128 2.88 -15.95 -1.85
N VAL A 129 3.04 -16.84 -2.83
CA VAL A 129 2.06 -17.87 -3.17
C VAL A 129 2.46 -19.20 -2.54
N ALA A 130 1.59 -20.22 -2.59
CA ALA A 130 1.79 -21.51 -1.93
C ALA A 130 3.14 -22.20 -2.24
N GLY A 131 3.72 -21.97 -3.43
CA GLY A 131 5.02 -22.51 -3.80
C GLY A 131 6.23 -21.71 -3.27
N GLY A 132 6.00 -20.68 -2.45
CA GLY A 132 7.03 -19.80 -1.89
C GLY A 132 7.54 -18.71 -2.83
N GLN A 133 7.07 -18.66 -4.08
CA GLN A 133 7.40 -17.57 -5.01
C GLN A 133 6.66 -16.28 -4.63
N LEU A 134 7.18 -15.14 -5.08
CA LEU A 134 6.49 -13.87 -4.95
C LEU A 134 5.13 -13.91 -5.62
N ARG A 135 4.12 -13.37 -4.94
CA ARG A 135 2.80 -13.14 -5.53
C ARG A 135 2.89 -11.99 -6.53
N GLN A 136 2.70 -12.32 -7.79
CA GLN A 136 2.73 -11.37 -8.89
C GLN A 136 1.79 -11.75 -10.03
N TRP A 137 1.39 -10.77 -10.84
CA TRP A 137 0.64 -11.00 -12.07
C TRP A 137 1.03 -9.97 -13.13
N PRO A 138 1.04 -10.38 -14.42
CA PRO A 138 1.41 -9.49 -15.51
C PRO A 138 0.37 -8.38 -15.67
N ILE A 139 0.83 -7.26 -16.25
CA ILE A 139 -0.05 -6.22 -16.74
C ILE A 139 0.12 -6.18 -18.26
N GLU A 140 -0.97 -6.44 -18.99
CA GLU A 140 -0.92 -6.57 -20.44
C GLU A 140 -0.33 -5.31 -21.11
N GLY A 141 0.60 -5.53 -22.03
CA GLY A 141 1.22 -4.49 -22.84
C GLY A 141 2.30 -3.66 -22.14
N ARG A 142 2.86 -4.12 -21.02
CA ARG A 142 3.75 -3.28 -20.18
C ARG A 142 4.97 -4.03 -19.62
N PRO A 143 6.08 -3.31 -19.33
CA PRO A 143 7.33 -3.90 -18.86
C PRO A 143 7.36 -4.18 -17.35
N TYR A 144 6.21 -4.09 -16.68
CA TYR A 144 6.06 -4.22 -15.23
C TYR A 144 5.04 -5.30 -14.88
N ARG A 145 5.25 -5.93 -13.73
CA ARG A 145 4.27 -6.80 -13.08
C ARG A 145 3.74 -6.13 -11.82
N THR A 146 2.53 -6.52 -11.41
CA THR A 146 2.00 -6.07 -10.12
C THR A 146 2.44 -7.04 -9.04
N TYR A 147 2.84 -6.51 -7.89
CA TYR A 147 3.20 -7.26 -6.70
C TYR A 147 2.36 -6.78 -5.53
N SER A 148 2.32 -7.59 -4.47
CA SER A 148 1.70 -7.24 -3.20
C SER A 148 2.72 -7.35 -2.07
N GLY A 149 2.87 -6.30 -1.27
CA GLY A 149 3.56 -6.37 0.01
C GLY A 149 2.71 -7.08 1.08
N CYS A 150 3.37 -7.77 2.01
CA CYS A 150 2.69 -8.59 3.00
C CYS A 150 2.25 -7.77 4.21
N MET A 151 0.94 -7.73 4.48
CA MET A 151 0.35 -6.93 5.56
C MET A 151 0.69 -7.41 6.98
N CYS A 152 1.15 -8.66 7.13
CA CYS A 152 1.67 -9.16 8.41
C CYS A 152 3.18 -9.01 8.55
N ASN A 153 3.88 -8.64 7.45
CA ASN A 153 5.34 -8.58 7.44
C ASN A 153 5.82 -7.24 7.99
N PRO A 154 6.63 -7.23 9.08
CA PRO A 154 7.10 -5.99 9.69
C PRO A 154 7.96 -5.14 8.76
N HIS A 155 8.68 -5.75 7.80
CA HIS A 155 9.48 -5.01 6.83
C HIS A 155 8.59 -4.19 5.90
N TRP A 156 7.48 -4.77 5.43
CA TRP A 156 6.52 -4.04 4.60
C TRP A 156 5.83 -2.92 5.37
N LEU A 157 5.38 -3.19 6.59
CA LEU A 157 4.74 -2.17 7.43
C LEU A 157 5.68 -1.00 7.75
N ALA A 158 6.97 -1.28 8.00
CA ALA A 158 7.98 -0.25 8.19
C ALA A 158 8.22 0.59 6.91
N THR A 159 8.17 -0.05 5.74
CA THR A 159 8.26 0.64 4.44
C THR A 159 7.11 1.63 4.25
N LEU A 160 5.87 1.17 4.43
CA LEU A 160 4.69 2.03 4.34
C LEU A 160 4.74 3.16 5.36
N LYS A 161 5.21 2.88 6.57
CA LYS A 161 5.34 3.88 7.64
C LYS A 161 6.33 4.98 7.26
N ALA A 162 7.47 4.65 6.66
CA ALA A 162 8.45 5.64 6.22
C ALA A 162 7.89 6.52 5.07
N MET A 163 7.22 5.90 4.09
CA MET A 163 6.55 6.60 3.00
C MET A 163 5.44 7.54 3.50
N LEU A 164 4.64 7.07 4.47
CA LEU A 164 3.63 7.89 5.16
C LEU A 164 4.28 9.04 5.95
N GLY A 165 5.40 8.78 6.63
CA GLY A 165 6.18 9.81 7.32
C GLY A 165 6.59 10.92 6.37
N ARG A 166 7.15 10.56 5.21
CA ARG A 166 7.51 11.54 4.17
C ARG A 166 6.32 12.31 3.64
N ALA A 167 5.15 11.68 3.50
CA ALA A 167 3.91 12.36 3.11
C ALA A 167 3.48 13.42 4.14
N ILE A 168 3.57 13.08 5.43
CA ILE A 168 3.31 14.01 6.54
C ILE A 168 4.30 15.17 6.50
N ASP A 169 5.58 14.90 6.26
CA ASP A 169 6.63 15.93 6.22
C ASP A 169 6.41 16.95 5.10
N VAL A 170 5.87 16.54 3.94
CA VAL A 170 5.51 17.48 2.85
C VAL A 170 4.16 18.19 3.07
N GLY A 171 3.45 17.89 4.17
CA GLY A 171 2.36 18.71 4.69
C GLY A 171 0.94 18.24 4.39
N VAL A 172 0.72 17.00 3.97
CA VAL A 172 -0.65 16.49 3.77
C VAL A 172 -1.46 16.55 5.07
N ASP A 173 -2.75 16.87 4.97
CA ASP A 173 -3.68 16.86 6.11
C ASP A 173 -4.19 15.44 6.44
N GLY A 174 -4.00 14.50 5.52
CA GLY A 174 -4.38 13.10 5.68
C GLY A 174 -4.01 12.27 4.45
N ILE A 175 -4.23 10.96 4.56
CA ILE A 175 -4.01 10.00 3.47
C ILE A 175 -5.26 9.14 3.30
N ASN A 176 -5.68 8.95 2.05
CA ASN A 176 -6.61 7.90 1.67
C ASN A 176 -5.84 6.63 1.30
N LEU A 177 -6.14 5.53 1.99
CA LEU A 177 -5.48 4.24 1.78
C LEU A 177 -6.33 3.36 0.86
N HIS A 178 -5.71 2.83 -0.20
CA HIS A 178 -6.35 1.95 -1.16
C HIS A 178 -5.56 0.64 -1.39
N HIS A 179 -6.19 -0.34 -2.06
CA HIS A 179 -5.68 -1.71 -2.18
C HIS A 179 -5.37 -2.34 -0.81
N ASN A 180 -6.29 -2.17 0.14
CA ASN A 180 -6.19 -2.66 1.52
C ASN A 180 -6.64 -4.14 1.59
N PHE A 181 -6.06 -4.99 0.76
CA PHE A 181 -6.47 -6.39 0.68
C PHE A 181 -5.92 -7.16 1.89
N GLU A 182 -6.82 -7.74 2.68
CA GLU A 182 -6.48 -8.57 3.85
C GLU A 182 -6.23 -10.02 3.44
N VAL A 183 -5.32 -10.23 2.49
CA VAL A 183 -4.96 -11.57 2.04
C VAL A 183 -3.73 -12.02 2.81
N LEU A 184 -3.91 -13.04 3.66
CA LEU A 184 -2.80 -13.74 4.29
C LEU A 184 -2.07 -14.60 3.26
N CYS A 185 -0.74 -14.60 3.31
CA CYS A 185 0.12 -15.39 2.44
C CYS A 185 0.78 -16.53 3.26
N PRO A 186 1.45 -17.52 2.65
CA PRO A 186 2.05 -18.64 3.38
C PRO A 186 3.37 -18.27 4.08
N CYS A 187 3.69 -16.99 4.27
CA CYS A 187 4.89 -16.60 5.01
C CYS A 187 4.73 -16.82 6.52
N SER A 188 5.85 -16.95 7.22
CA SER A 188 5.87 -17.18 8.67
C SER A 188 5.16 -16.09 9.47
N PHE A 189 5.20 -14.82 9.03
CA PHE A 189 4.52 -13.72 9.70
C PHE A 189 2.99 -13.84 9.63
N CYS A 190 2.47 -14.19 8.45
CA CYS A 190 1.03 -14.42 8.29
C CYS A 190 0.58 -15.67 9.05
N ASN A 191 1.40 -16.72 9.04
CA ASN A 191 1.10 -17.92 9.82
C ASN A 191 1.04 -17.59 11.32
N GLN A 192 2.06 -16.93 11.88
CA GLN A 192 2.06 -16.50 13.28
C GLN A 192 0.82 -15.66 13.65
N TYR A 193 0.45 -14.70 12.80
CA TYR A 193 -0.75 -13.89 12.99
C TYR A 193 -2.02 -14.75 13.02
N LEU A 194 -2.18 -15.66 12.05
CA LEU A 194 -3.34 -16.53 11.94
C LEU A 194 -3.45 -17.50 13.12
N MET A 195 -2.33 -18.10 13.54
CA MET A 195 -2.28 -19.03 14.66
C MET A 195 -2.67 -18.36 15.98
N ALA A 196 -2.16 -17.15 16.23
CA ALA A 196 -2.57 -16.37 17.38
C ALA A 196 -4.07 -16.05 17.34
N TRP A 197 -4.57 -15.59 16.19
CA TRP A 197 -5.98 -15.25 16.01
C TRP A 197 -6.90 -16.46 16.25
N LEU A 198 -6.53 -17.64 15.74
CA LEU A 198 -7.25 -18.89 15.90
C LEU A 198 -7.24 -19.36 17.36
N GLY A 199 -6.08 -19.38 18.01
CA GLY A 199 -5.93 -19.84 19.39
C GLY A 199 -6.67 -18.97 20.43
N GLU A 200 -6.92 -17.69 20.11
CA GLU A 200 -7.75 -16.82 20.95
C GLU A 200 -9.25 -17.06 20.80
N ARG A 201 -9.70 -17.66 19.69
CA ARG A 201 -11.12 -17.67 19.27
C ARG A 201 -11.75 -19.04 19.24
N PHE A 202 -10.95 -20.09 19.16
CA PHE A 202 -11.42 -21.46 18.99
C PHE A 202 -10.67 -22.38 19.95
N ASP A 203 -11.40 -23.29 20.59
CA ASP A 203 -10.79 -24.36 21.36
C ASP A 203 -10.30 -25.51 20.47
N GLU A 204 -9.55 -26.46 21.04
CA GLU A 204 -8.98 -27.60 20.28
C GLU A 204 -10.05 -28.44 19.57
N GLY A 205 -11.24 -28.59 20.17
CA GLY A 205 -12.35 -29.33 19.58
C GLY A 205 -12.93 -28.61 18.37
N GLU A 206 -13.10 -27.29 18.48
CA GLU A 206 -13.56 -26.43 17.39
C GLU A 206 -12.56 -26.37 16.24
N LEU A 207 -11.26 -26.26 16.54
CA LEU A 207 -10.19 -26.30 15.54
C LEU A 207 -10.15 -27.65 14.82
N THR A 208 -10.27 -28.75 15.55
CA THR A 208 -10.35 -30.09 14.96
C THR A 208 -11.60 -30.25 14.08
N ALA A 209 -12.73 -29.68 14.47
CA ALA A 209 -13.95 -29.69 13.67
C ALA A 209 -13.80 -28.85 12.38
N LEU A 210 -13.13 -27.70 12.46
CA LEU A 210 -12.88 -26.81 11.34
C LEU A 210 -11.86 -27.39 10.35
N PHE A 211 -10.73 -27.90 10.83
CA PHE A 211 -9.56 -28.20 9.99
C PHE A 211 -9.15 -29.67 9.99
N GLY A 212 -9.79 -30.51 10.81
CA GLY A 212 -9.42 -31.91 10.99
C GLY A 212 -8.24 -32.14 11.94
N THR A 213 -7.69 -31.07 12.51
CA THR A 213 -6.60 -31.09 13.49
C THR A 213 -6.67 -29.85 14.39
N ALA A 214 -6.26 -29.99 15.65
CA ALA A 214 -5.97 -28.87 16.56
C ALA A 214 -4.49 -28.43 16.48
N ASP A 215 -3.63 -29.25 15.88
CA ASP A 215 -2.25 -28.86 15.56
C ASP A 215 -2.26 -28.03 14.29
N LEU A 216 -2.12 -26.72 14.46
CA LEU A 216 -2.25 -25.75 13.38
C LEU A 216 -0.92 -25.46 12.66
N GLY A 217 0.21 -25.98 13.15
CA GLY A 217 1.53 -25.97 12.50
C GLY A 217 1.86 -24.76 11.61
N ASP A 218 2.25 -25.05 10.35
CA ASP A 218 2.52 -24.07 9.30
C ASP A 218 1.43 -24.11 8.22
N LEU A 219 0.16 -24.12 8.65
CA LEU A 219 -0.98 -24.18 7.75
C LEU A 219 -1.17 -22.83 7.05
N GLY A 220 -0.36 -22.57 6.02
CA GLY A 220 -0.52 -21.43 5.13
C GLY A 220 -1.94 -21.41 4.53
N GLY A 221 -2.75 -20.44 4.94
CA GLY A 221 -4.12 -20.26 4.43
C GLY A 221 -5.04 -21.44 4.74
N VAL A 222 -5.49 -21.57 5.99
CA VAL A 222 -6.48 -22.60 6.32
C VAL A 222 -7.84 -22.31 5.70
N THR A 223 -8.37 -23.29 4.99
CA THR A 223 -9.78 -23.30 4.57
C THR A 223 -10.51 -24.30 5.45
N PRO A 224 -11.62 -23.92 6.10
CA PRO A 224 -12.43 -24.89 6.83
C PRO A 224 -12.87 -26.03 5.92
N ARG A 225 -12.88 -27.25 6.46
CA ARG A 225 -13.38 -28.45 5.79
C ARG A 225 -14.81 -28.25 5.31
N GLU A 226 -15.21 -28.87 4.20
CA GLU A 226 -16.54 -28.73 3.62
C GLU A 226 -17.65 -29.16 4.59
N GLU A 227 -17.34 -30.15 5.41
CA GLU A 227 -18.18 -30.77 6.43
C GLU A 227 -18.12 -30.09 7.81
N ALA A 228 -17.29 -29.05 7.98
CA ALA A 228 -17.20 -28.36 9.26
C ALA A 228 -18.55 -27.70 9.64
N PRO A 229 -18.91 -27.64 10.93
CA PRO A 229 -20.19 -27.08 11.37
C PRO A 229 -20.44 -25.66 10.83
N PRO A 230 -21.63 -25.34 10.29
CA PRO A 230 -21.91 -24.04 9.69
C PRO A 230 -21.67 -22.86 10.63
N GLU A 231 -21.98 -23.01 11.93
CA GLU A 231 -21.75 -21.99 12.94
C GLU A 231 -20.27 -21.68 13.16
N LEU A 232 -19.41 -22.70 13.08
CA LEU A 232 -17.96 -22.51 13.20
C LEU A 232 -17.38 -21.88 11.93
N LYS A 233 -17.87 -22.26 10.74
CA LYS A 233 -17.50 -21.60 9.49
C LYS A 233 -17.90 -20.13 9.47
N GLN A 234 -19.08 -19.81 10.00
CA GLN A 234 -19.55 -18.44 10.11
C GLN A 234 -18.66 -17.63 11.06
N ARG A 235 -18.29 -18.20 12.22
CA ARG A 235 -17.35 -17.56 13.15
C ARG A 235 -15.96 -17.37 12.55
N TYR A 236 -15.49 -18.32 11.73
CA TYR A 236 -14.20 -18.22 11.06
C TYR A 236 -14.17 -17.14 9.96
N ALA A 237 -15.31 -16.88 9.31
CA ALA A 237 -15.43 -15.92 8.23
C ALA A 237 -15.66 -14.46 8.70
N LEU A 238 -15.78 -14.22 10.01
CA LEU A 238 -16.03 -12.92 10.65
C LEU A 238 -14.78 -12.41 11.37
#